data_AF-A0AAW1CQW8-F1
#
_entry.id   AF-A0AAW1CQW8-F1
#
_cell.length_a   1.000
_cell.length_b   1.000
_cell.length_c   1.000
_cell.angle_alpha   90.00
_cell.angle_beta   90.00
_cell.angle_gamma   90.00
#
_symmetry.space_group_name_H-M   'P 1'
#
loop_
_entity.id
_entity.type
_entity.pdbx_description
1 polymer ?
#
loop_
_entity_poly.entity_id
_entity_poly.type
_entity_poly.pdbx_seq_one_letter_code
_entity_poly.pdbx_strand_id
1 'polypeptide(L)'
;MQKSQSALSQQLMILSATLLCLVFTSVCGIQHFQRAGHRHLNLFQSTYYVVVTFSTVGYGDFVPDIWPSQLYMVIMICVALIVLPTQVSLL
;
A
#
# COMPACT_ATOMS: atom_id res chain seq x y z
N MET A 1 10.19 32.97 -9.11
CA MET A 1 10.14 32.05 -7.94
C MET A 1 8.82 31.30 -7.79
N GLN A 2 7.65 31.86 -8.19
CA GLN A 2 6.33 31.21 -8.05
C GLN A 2 6.14 29.90 -8.86
N LYS A 3 6.82 29.75 -10.01
CA LYS A 3 6.70 28.56 -10.88
C LYS A 3 7.37 27.29 -10.31
N SER A 4 8.38 27.45 -9.44
CA SER A 4 9.08 26.32 -8.79
C SER A 4 8.26 25.75 -7.63
N GLN A 5 7.49 26.60 -6.94
CA GLN A 5 6.61 26.19 -5.84
C GLN A 5 5.43 25.33 -6.35
N SER A 6 4.90 25.62 -7.54
CA SER A 6 3.82 24.81 -8.12
C SER A 6 4.29 23.43 -8.58
N ALA A 7 5.53 23.31 -9.10
CA ALA A 7 6.09 22.03 -9.54
C ALA A 7 6.29 21.06 -8.37
N LEU A 8 6.89 21.54 -7.26
CA LEU A 8 7.04 20.75 -6.04
C LEU A 8 5.69 20.35 -5.44
N SER A 9 4.74 21.29 -5.37
CA SER A 9 3.38 21.02 -4.88
C SER A 9 2.66 19.95 -5.71
N GLN A 10 2.86 19.94 -7.02
CA GLN A 10 2.28 18.93 -7.91
C GLN A 10 2.91 17.55 -7.68
N GLN A 11 4.24 17.47 -7.50
CA GLN A 11 4.91 16.19 -7.20
C GLN A 11 4.46 15.61 -5.85
N LEU A 12 4.33 16.45 -4.82
CA LEU A 12 3.78 16.04 -3.52
C LEU A 12 2.32 15.57 -3.62
N MET A 13 1.51 16.23 -4.45
CA MET A 13 0.14 15.79 -4.73
C MET A 13 0.11 14.42 -5.41
N ILE A 14 1.01 14.18 -6.37
CA ILE A 14 1.12 12.87 -7.04
C ILE A 14 1.57 11.79 -6.05
N LEU A 15 2.58 12.06 -5.21
CA LEU A 15 3.11 11.11 -4.23
C LEU A 15 2.07 10.75 -3.16
N SER A 16 1.32 11.73 -2.68
CA SER A 16 0.21 11.47 -1.74
C SER A 16 -0.92 10.68 -2.41
N ALA A 17 -1.28 11.01 -3.65
CA ALA A 17 -2.28 10.26 -4.40
C ALA A 17 -1.86 8.81 -4.65
N THR A 18 -0.59 8.57 -5.02
CA THR A 18 -0.08 7.21 -5.29
C THR A 18 -0.02 6.37 -4.03
N LEU A 19 0.39 6.94 -2.90
CA LEU A 19 0.31 6.29 -1.59
C LEU A 19 -1.13 5.87 -1.26
N LEU A 20 -2.09 6.79 -1.41
CA LEU A 20 -3.51 6.50 -1.16
C LEU A 20 -4.03 5.40 -2.09
N CYS A 21 -3.69 5.45 -3.38
CA CYS A 21 -4.06 4.41 -4.34
C CYS A 21 -3.46 3.04 -4.00
N LEU A 22 -2.17 2.99 -3.63
CA LEU A 22 -1.51 1.74 -3.24
C LEU A 22 -2.15 1.14 -1.99
N VAL A 23 -2.44 1.96 -0.97
CA VAL A 23 -3.11 1.50 0.25
C VAL A 23 -4.51 0.99 -0.09
N PHE A 24 -5.31 1.77 -0.82
CA PHE A 24 -6.69 1.41 -1.15
C PHE A 24 -6.76 0.10 -1.96
N THR A 25 -5.97 -0.02 -3.03
CA THR A 25 -5.92 -1.24 -3.86
C THR A 25 -5.46 -2.46 -3.06
N SER A 26 -4.49 -2.30 -2.16
CA SER A 26 -4.03 -3.39 -1.30
C SER A 26 -5.10 -3.85 -0.32
N VAL A 27 -5.79 -2.91 0.34
CA VAL A 27 -6.89 -3.23 1.27
C VAL A 27 -8.01 -3.96 0.55
N CYS A 28 -8.45 -3.46 -0.61
CA CYS A 28 -9.48 -4.10 -1.41
C CYS A 28 -9.05 -5.50 -1.88
N GLY A 29 -7.80 -5.66 -2.32
CA GLY A 29 -7.28 -6.95 -2.77
C GLY A 29 -7.23 -7.99 -1.65
N ILE A 30 -6.67 -7.64 -0.49
CA ILE A 30 -6.66 -8.54 0.67
C ILE A 30 -8.08 -8.92 1.05
N GLN A 31 -8.99 -7.96 1.20
CA GLN A 31 -10.37 -8.26 1.57
C GLN A 31 -11.08 -9.17 0.56
N HIS A 32 -10.83 -8.96 -0.74
CA HIS A 32 -11.41 -9.78 -1.79
C HIS A 32 -10.92 -11.22 -1.72
N PHE A 33 -9.60 -11.42 -1.62
CA PHE A 33 -9.03 -12.76 -1.53
C PHE A 33 -9.39 -13.43 -0.20
N GLN A 34 -9.23 -12.74 0.93
CA GLN A 34 -9.47 -13.32 2.26
C GLN A 34 -10.93 -13.68 2.52
N ARG A 35 -11.87 -13.19 1.70
CA ARG A 35 -13.26 -13.60 1.76
C ARG A 35 -13.44 -15.10 1.48
N ALA A 36 -12.52 -15.72 0.74
CA ALA A 36 -12.48 -17.15 0.49
C ALA A 36 -11.74 -17.95 1.59
N GLY A 37 -11.06 -17.26 2.51
CA GLY A 37 -10.33 -17.87 3.62
C GLY A 37 -11.20 -18.15 4.84
N HIS A 38 -10.61 -18.81 5.85
CA HIS A 38 -11.28 -19.09 7.12
C HIS A 38 -11.16 -17.90 8.08
N ARG A 39 -10.14 -17.05 7.92
CA ARG A 39 -9.89 -15.90 8.80
C ARG A 39 -10.35 -14.60 8.16
N HIS A 40 -11.53 -14.14 8.55
CA HIS A 40 -12.04 -12.85 8.10
C HIS A 40 -11.32 -11.67 8.76
N LEU A 41 -10.68 -10.84 7.95
CA LEU A 41 -10.12 -9.56 8.38
C LEU A 41 -11.14 -8.44 8.17
N ASN A 42 -11.39 -7.66 9.22
CA ASN A 42 -12.18 -6.43 9.10
C ASN A 42 -11.47 -5.41 8.19
N LEU A 43 -12.24 -4.44 7.68
CA LEU A 43 -11.71 -3.33 6.88
C LEU A 43 -10.55 -2.62 7.60
N PHE A 44 -10.77 -2.25 8.87
CA PHE A 44 -9.76 -1.57 9.69
C PHE A 44 -8.51 -2.42 9.93
N GLN A 45 -8.64 -3.73 10.14
CA GLN A 45 -7.50 -4.64 10.33
C GLN A 45 -6.70 -4.78 9.03
N SER A 46 -7.39 -4.84 7.89
CA SER A 46 -6.75 -4.91 6.57
C SER A 46 -5.99 -3.63 6.27
N THR A 47 -6.58 -2.45 6.56
CA THR A 47 -5.90 -1.15 6.42
C THR A 47 -4.68 -1.06 7.33
N TYR A 48 -4.80 -1.46 8.60
CA TYR A 48 -3.68 -1.48 9.53
C TYR A 48 -2.53 -2.35 9.00
N TYR A 49 -2.84 -3.58 8.59
CA TYR A 49 -1.86 -4.50 8.03
C TYR A 49 -1.14 -3.91 6.81
N VAL A 50 -1.88 -3.32 5.86
CA VAL A 50 -1.30 -2.69 4.66
C VAL A 50 -0.37 -1.53 5.02
N VAL A 51 -0.80 -0.64 5.93
CA VAL A 51 0.02 0.51 6.35
C VAL A 51 1.29 0.04 7.06
N VAL A 52 1.19 -0.93 7.97
CA VAL A 52 2.34 -1.52 8.70
C VAL A 52 3.28 -2.28 7.76
N THR A 53 2.75 -2.88 6.71
CA THR A 53 3.53 -3.60 5.69
C THR A 53 4.29 -2.63 4.80
N PHE A 54 3.62 -1.60 4.26
CA PHE A 54 4.25 -0.61 3.40
C PHE A 54 5.19 0.34 4.14
N SER A 55 4.98 0.55 5.43
CA SER A 55 5.96 1.24 6.27
C SER A 55 7.17 0.36 6.62
N THR A 56 7.20 -0.90 6.17
CA THR A 56 8.25 -1.89 6.45
C THR A 56 8.41 -2.25 7.94
N VAL A 57 7.41 -1.93 8.77
CA VAL A 57 7.43 -2.23 10.22
C VAL A 57 7.14 -3.70 10.47
N GLY A 58 6.09 -4.26 9.86
CA GLY A 58 5.82 -5.70 9.84
C GLY A 58 5.61 -6.37 11.21
N TYR A 59 4.68 -5.87 12.04
CA TYR A 59 4.41 -6.45 13.38
C TYR A 59 3.96 -7.93 13.37
N GLY A 60 3.28 -8.38 12.31
CA GLY A 60 2.84 -9.77 12.16
C GLY A 60 1.66 -10.20 13.04
N ASP A 61 0.93 -9.25 13.63
CA ASP A 61 -0.28 -9.46 14.43
C ASP A 61 -1.49 -9.88 13.57
N PHE A 62 -1.60 -9.31 12.37
CA PHE A 62 -2.54 -9.72 11.33
C PHE A 62 -1.76 -10.21 10.11
N VAL A 63 -2.09 -11.40 9.61
CA VAL A 63 -1.45 -11.99 8.44
C VAL A 63 -2.47 -12.72 7.57
N PRO A 64 -2.28 -12.73 6.24
CA PRO A 64 -3.09 -13.53 5.35
C PRO A 64 -2.91 -15.04 5.52
N ASP A 65 -4.02 -15.78 5.60
CA ASP A 65 -4.07 -17.22 5.84
C ASP A 65 -4.16 -18.05 4.54
N ILE A 66 -4.50 -17.43 3.42
CA ILE A 66 -4.66 -18.11 2.13
C ILE A 66 -3.49 -17.82 1.18
N TRP A 67 -3.09 -18.83 0.42
CA TRP A 67 -2.01 -18.72 -0.59
C TRP A 67 -2.19 -17.56 -1.60
N PRO A 68 -3.38 -17.34 -2.23
CA PRO A 68 -3.52 -16.28 -3.21
C PRO A 68 -3.39 -14.86 -2.62
N SER A 69 -3.85 -14.63 -1.39
CA SER A 69 -3.70 -13.31 -0.75
C SER A 69 -2.25 -13.04 -0.32
N GLN A 70 -1.51 -14.08 0.09
CA GLN A 70 -0.07 -13.98 0.35
C GLN A 70 0.70 -13.60 -0.92
N LEU A 71 0.44 -14.28 -2.03
CA LEU A 71 1.08 -13.99 -3.32
C LEU A 71 0.74 -12.57 -3.79
N TYR A 72 -0.52 -12.16 -3.68
CA TYR A 72 -0.95 -10.79 -3.97
C TYR A 72 -0.15 -9.76 -3.16
N MET A 73 0.00 -9.98 -1.86
CA MET A 73 0.75 -9.06 -0.99
C MET A 73 2.23 -8.97 -1.35
N VAL A 74 2.87 -10.08 -1.70
CA VAL A 74 4.27 -10.09 -2.16
C VAL A 74 4.42 -9.20 -3.39
N ILE A 75 3.53 -9.32 -4.37
CA ILE A 75 3.54 -8.47 -5.57
C ILE A 75 3.36 -7.01 -5.20
N MET A 76 2.38 -6.69 -4.33
CA MET A 76 2.12 -5.31 -3.91
C MET A 76 3.30 -4.69 -3.15
N ILE A 77 4.03 -5.47 -2.34
CA ILE A 77 5.26 -5.00 -1.67
C ILE A 77 6.33 -4.68 -2.71
N CYS A 78 6.56 -5.56 -3.69
CA CYS A 78 7.52 -5.28 -4.77
C CYS A 78 7.16 -4.00 -5.54
N VAL A 79 5.87 -3.80 -5.86
CA VAL A 79 5.39 -2.58 -6.52
C VAL A 79 5.62 -1.36 -5.64
N ALA A 80 5.26 -1.41 -4.36
CA ALA A 80 5.47 -0.29 -3.42
C ALA A 80 6.95 0.07 -3.28
N LEU A 81 7.83 -0.93 -3.15
CA LEU A 81 9.29 -0.72 -3.07
C LEU A 81 9.92 -0.19 -4.35
N ILE A 82 9.26 -0.28 -5.51
CA ILE A 82 9.74 0.34 -6.76
C ILE A 82 9.14 1.74 -6.93
N VAL A 83 7.83 1.88 -6.73
CA VAL A 83 7.10 3.14 -6.99
C VAL A 83 7.45 4.22 -5.97
N LEU A 84 7.56 3.89 -4.69
CA LEU A 84 7.86 4.88 -3.66
C LEU A 84 9.24 5.53 -3.84
N PRO A 85 10.37 4.79 -3.96
CA PRO A 85 11.67 5.44 -4.14
C PRO A 85 11.82 6.13 -5.48
N THR A 86 11.20 5.63 -6.55
CA THR A 86 11.23 6.34 -7.85
C THR A 86 10.54 7.69 -7.76
N GLN A 87 9.39 7.80 -7.09
CA GLN A 87 8.71 9.09 -6.90
C GLN A 87 9.44 10.03 -5.94
N VAL A 88 10.06 9.50 -4.88
CA VAL A 88 10.91 10.30 -3.99
C VAL A 88 12.16 10.82 -4.71
N SER A 89 12.72 10.04 -5.64
CA SER A 89 13.88 10.47 -6.45
C SER A 89 13.52 11.51 -7.52
N LEU A 90 12.24 11.60 -7.89
CA LEU A 90 11.70 12.57 -8.85
C LEU A 90 11.21 13.87 -8.19
N LEU A 91 11.14 13.89 -6.85
CA LEU A 91 10.75 15.04 -6.02
C LEU A 91 11.91 16.04 -5.88
#